data_AF-A0A9D1QZN6-F1
#
_entry.id   AF-A0A9D1QZN6-F1
#
_cell.length_a   1.000
_cell.length_b   1.000
_cell.length_c   1.000
_cell.angle_alpha   90.00
_cell.angle_beta   90.00
_cell.angle_gamma   90.00
#
_symmetry.space_group_name_H-M   'P 1'
#
loop_
_entity.id
_entity.type
_entity.pdbx_description
1 polymer ?
#
loop_
_entity_poly.entity_id
_entity_poly.type
_entity_poly.pdbx_seq_one_letter_code
_entity_poly.pdbx_strand_id
1 'polypeptide(L)'
;MRKLTLSGQTFTINPLKGKDLKALKSQGFDLMSGGYSISDGMDAVFTAAGLDTAQTDELPFPDILALHKAIVGETFGVAEEEKN
;
A
#
# COMPACT_ATOMS: atom_id res chain seq x y z
N MET A 1 1.93 10.31 -6.67
CA MET A 1 3.25 9.84 -6.18
C MET A 1 3.63 10.67 -4.98
N ARG A 2 3.55 10.09 -3.79
CA ARG A 2 3.69 10.79 -2.52
C ARG A 2 4.85 10.20 -1.74
N LYS A 3 5.69 11.04 -1.12
CA LYS A 3 6.74 10.56 -0.21
C LYS A 3 6.22 10.68 1.22
N LEU A 4 6.32 9.59 1.98
CA LEU A 4 5.91 9.52 3.38
C LEU A 4 7.15 9.25 4.22
N THR A 5 7.46 10.14 5.17
CA THR A 5 8.56 9.91 6.11
C THR A 5 7.99 9.35 7.40
N LEU A 6 8.36 8.11 7.74
CA LEU A 6 7.94 7.39 8.95
C LEU A 6 9.18 6.93 9.71
N SER A 7 9.21 7.15 11.03
CA SER A 7 10.34 6.78 11.91
C SER A 7 11.74 7.13 11.37
N GLY A 8 11.85 8.24 10.61
CA GLY A 8 13.12 8.70 10.02
C GLY A 8 13.51 8.06 8.68
N GLN A 9 12.72 7.11 8.15
CA GLN A 9 12.86 6.58 6.78
C GLN A 9 11.85 7.22 5.84
N THR A 10 12.29 7.54 4.62
CA THR A 10 11.43 8.10 3.57
C THR A 10 10.99 7.01 2.61
N PHE A 11 9.69 6.72 2.61
CA PHE A 11 9.05 5.77 1.72
C PHE A 11 8.41 6.49 0.53
N THR A 12 8.57 5.94 -0.65
CA THR A 12 7.91 6.46 -1.86
C THR A 12 6.63 5.66 -2.10
N ILE A 13 5.49 6.29 -1.88
CA ILE A 13 4.16 5.71 -2.10
C ILE A 13 3.77 5.90 -3.55
N ASN A 14 3.66 4.78 -4.24
CA ASN A 14 3.13 4.70 -5.59
C ASN A 14 1.71 4.12 -5.53
N PRO A 15 0.76 4.67 -6.30
CA PRO A 15 -0.55 4.07 -6.45
C PRO A 15 -0.42 2.69 -7.11
N LEU A 16 -1.20 1.72 -6.63
CA LEU A 16 -1.25 0.38 -7.22
C LEU A 16 -1.91 0.47 -8.60
N LYS A 17 -1.29 -0.15 -9.61
CA LYS A 17 -1.89 -0.21 -10.95
C LYS A 17 -2.88 -1.37 -11.03
N GLY A 18 -3.73 -1.38 -12.06
CA GLY A 18 -4.70 -2.47 -12.27
C GLY A 18 -4.07 -3.88 -12.33
N LYS A 19 -2.82 -3.99 -12.78
CA LYS A 19 -2.06 -5.25 -12.74
C LYS A 19 -1.75 -5.72 -11.30
N ASP A 20 -1.46 -4.77 -10.42
CA ASP A 20 -1.07 -5.01 -9.04
C ASP A 20 -2.30 -5.37 -8.21
N LEU A 21 -3.43 -4.68 -8.42
CA LEU A 21 -4.74 -5.04 -7.88
C LEU A 21 -5.18 -6.44 -8.33
N LYS A 22 -4.93 -6.81 -9.59
CA LYS A 22 -5.26 -8.15 -10.11
C LYS A 22 -4.38 -9.23 -9.50
N ALA A 23 -3.09 -8.95 -9.26
CA ALA A 23 -2.18 -9.86 -8.57
C ALA A 23 -2.61 -10.07 -7.11
N LEU A 24 -2.94 -8.99 -6.40
CA LEU A 24 -3.44 -9.02 -5.02
C LEU A 24 -4.73 -9.85 -4.93
N LYS A 25 -5.69 -9.59 -5.82
CA LYS A 25 -6.94 -10.37 -5.89
C LYS A 25 -6.68 -11.86 -6.18
N SER A 26 -5.71 -12.18 -7.04
CA SER A 26 -5.33 -13.56 -7.34
C SER A 26 -4.66 -14.27 -6.15
N GLN A 27 -4.05 -13.52 -5.24
CA GLN A 27 -3.49 -14.01 -3.98
C GLN A 27 -4.55 -14.10 -2.87
N GLY A 28 -5.80 -13.68 -3.13
CA GLY A 28 -6.88 -13.63 -2.15
C GLY A 28 -6.95 -12.31 -1.37
N PHE A 29 -6.08 -11.35 -1.67
CA PHE A 29 -6.10 -10.01 -1.08
C PHE A 29 -7.02 -9.09 -1.87
N ASP A 30 -8.29 -9.04 -1.46
CA ASP A 30 -9.25 -8.11 -2.05
C ASP A 30 -9.26 -6.79 -1.25
N LEU A 31 -8.52 -5.80 -1.77
CA LEU A 31 -8.44 -4.44 -1.20
C LEU A 31 -9.77 -3.70 -1.22
N MET A 32 -10.65 -4.02 -2.16
CA MET A 32 -11.97 -3.40 -2.28
C MET A 32 -12.96 -3.97 -1.24
N SER A 33 -12.81 -5.25 -0.92
CA SER A 33 -13.68 -5.95 0.03
C SER A 33 -13.25 -5.75 1.49
N GLY A 34 -12.04 -5.26 1.74
CA GLY A 34 -11.50 -5.07 3.10
C GLY A 34 -11.36 -6.36 3.92
N GLY A 35 -11.43 -7.52 3.25
CA GLY A 35 -11.57 -8.85 3.86
C GLY A 35 -10.27 -9.61 4.07
N TYR A 36 -9.12 -8.92 4.14
CA TYR A 36 -7.83 -9.56 4.32
C TYR A 36 -7.22 -9.27 5.70
N SER A 37 -6.45 -10.23 6.21
CA SER A 37 -5.61 -10.03 7.39
C SER A 37 -4.61 -8.91 7.10
N ILE A 38 -4.65 -7.86 7.93
CA ILE A 38 -3.78 -6.69 7.77
C ILE A 38 -2.31 -7.11 7.75
N SER A 39 -1.91 -8.11 8.53
CA SER A 39 -0.54 -8.66 8.54
C SER A 39 -0.10 -9.18 7.16
N ASP A 40 -0.85 -10.13 6.58
CA ASP A 40 -0.45 -10.78 5.33
C ASP A 40 -0.69 -9.89 4.11
N GLY A 41 -1.74 -9.06 4.14
CA GLY A 41 -2.06 -8.17 3.03
C GLY A 41 -1.22 -6.90 3.00
N MET A 42 -0.56 -6.52 4.11
CA MET A 42 0.36 -5.39 4.14
C MET A 42 1.58 -5.64 3.26
N ASP A 43 2.28 -6.75 3.46
CA ASP A 43 3.47 -7.09 2.66
C ASP A 43 3.15 -7.20 1.18
N ALA A 44 2.00 -7.79 0.86
CA ALA A 44 1.52 -7.89 -0.50
C ALA A 44 1.31 -6.49 -1.11
N VAL A 45 0.69 -5.57 -0.37
CA VAL A 45 0.44 -4.19 -0.80
C VAL A 45 1.72 -3.37 -0.90
N PHE A 46 2.68 -3.55 0.00
CA PHE A 46 3.99 -2.91 -0.07
C PHE A 46 4.77 -3.39 -1.29
N THR A 47 4.85 -4.70 -1.49
CA THR A 47 5.47 -5.30 -2.68
C THR A 47 4.82 -4.76 -3.97
N ALA A 48 3.48 -4.70 -3.99
CA ALA A 48 2.71 -4.22 -5.11
C ALA A 48 2.89 -2.71 -5.37
N ALA A 49 3.14 -1.92 -4.33
CA ALA A 49 3.51 -0.51 -4.42
C ALA A 49 5.01 -0.30 -4.76
N GLY A 50 5.78 -1.38 -4.86
CA GLY A 50 7.22 -1.37 -5.12
C GLY A 50 8.04 -0.89 -3.91
N LEU A 51 7.50 -1.05 -2.70
CA LEU A 51 8.19 -0.80 -1.44
C LEU A 51 8.97 -2.06 -1.03
N ASP A 52 10.10 -1.83 -0.37
CA ASP A 52 10.94 -2.90 0.14
C ASP A 52 10.35 -3.43 1.46
N THR A 53 9.90 -4.69 1.46
CA THR A 53 9.24 -5.29 2.63
C THR A 53 10.17 -5.44 3.82
N ALA A 54 11.49 -5.58 3.60
CA ALA A 54 12.47 -5.64 4.69
C ALA A 54 12.53 -4.31 5.46
N GLN A 55 12.41 -3.18 4.76
CA GLN A 55 12.36 -1.87 5.42
C GLN A 55 11.04 -1.65 6.15
N THR A 56 9.92 -2.18 5.64
CA THR A 56 8.62 -2.03 6.30
C THR A 56 8.43 -2.99 7.48
N ASP A 57 9.09 -4.13 7.49
CA ASP A 57 9.08 -5.09 8.61
C ASP A 57 9.83 -4.54 9.85
N GLU A 58 10.87 -3.73 9.63
CA GLU A 58 11.61 -3.04 10.70
C GLU A 58 10.82 -1.88 11.35
N LEU A 59 9.70 -1.44 10.75
CA LEU A 59 8.90 -0.34 11.26
C LEU A 59 7.98 -0.78 12.41
N PRO A 60 7.66 0.12 13.36
CA PRO A 60 6.64 -0.16 14.35
C PRO A 60 5.26 -0.30 13.68
N PHE A 61 4.44 -1.24 14.17
CA PHE A 61 3.06 -1.48 13.70
C PHE A 61 2.20 -0.23 13.39
N PRO A 62 2.22 0.85 14.21
CA PRO A 62 1.52 2.10 13.87
C PRO A 62 2.00 2.77 12.56
N ASP A 63 3.30 2.73 12.26
CA ASP A 63 3.86 3.28 11.03
C ASP A 63 3.52 2.42 9.82
N ILE A 64 3.59 1.10 9.97
CA ILE A 64 3.18 0.15 8.93
C ILE A 64 1.71 0.38 8.53
N LEU A 65 0.82 0.54 9.51
CA LEU A 65 -0.60 0.90 9.29
C LEU A 65 -0.76 2.23 8.56
N ALA A 66 0.03 3.24 8.93
CA ALA A 66 -0.01 4.54 8.28
C ALA A 66 0.45 4.46 6.81
N LEU A 67 1.52 3.71 6.54
CA LEU A 67 2.04 3.47 5.19
C LEU A 67 1.01 2.74 4.33
N HIS A 68 0.42 1.67 4.86
CA HIS A 68 -0.62 0.91 4.19
C HIS A 68 -1.83 1.78 3.85
N LYS A 69 -2.36 2.53 4.83
CA LYS A 69 -3.47 3.47 4.60
C LYS A 69 -3.13 4.53 3.57
N ALA A 70 -1.89 5.03 3.56
CA ALA A 70 -1.46 6.02 2.59
C ALA A 70 -1.36 5.43 1.17
N ILE A 71 -0.92 4.18 0.99
CA ILE A 71 -0.92 3.48 -0.31
C ILE A 71 -2.33 3.21 -0.79
N VAL A 72 -3.20 2.71 0.08
CA VAL A 72 -4.62 2.46 -0.23
C VAL A 72 -5.31 3.78 -0.57
N GLY A 73 -5.08 4.83 0.21
CA GLY A 73 -5.58 6.17 -0.05
C GLY A 73 -5.04 6.78 -1.35
N GLU A 74 -3.78 6.58 -1.69
CA GLU A 74 -3.23 7.01 -2.99
C GLU A 74 -3.75 6.14 -4.15
N THR A 75 -4.09 4.87 -3.91
CA THR A 75 -4.61 3.97 -4.95
C THR A 75 -6.08 4.22 -5.26
N PHE A 76 -6.92 4.36 -4.22
CA PHE A 76 -8.37 4.54 -4.35
C PHE A 76 -8.80 6.00 -4.27
N GLY A 77 -8.05 6.85 -3.57
CA GLY A 77 -8.31 8.30 -3.48
C GLY A 77 -7.77 9.10 -4.67
N VAL A 78 -6.90 8.53 -5.52
CA VAL A 78 -6.48 9.14 -6.80
C VAL A 78 -7.50 8.88 -7.92
N ALA A 79 -8.60 8.17 -7.65
CA ALA A 79 -9.71 8.09 -8.60
C ALA A 79 -10.52 9.41 -8.73
N GLU A 80 -10.26 10.43 -7.91
CA GLU A 80 -10.97 11.72 -7.99
C GLU A 80 -10.22 12.87 -8.70
N GLU A 81 -8.99 12.69 -9.21
CA GLU A 81 -8.25 13.80 -9.87
C GLU A 81 -7.78 13.54 -11.32
N GLU A 82 -8.33 12.56 -12.03
CA GLU A 82 -8.14 12.40 -13.50
C GLU A 82 -9.39 12.79 -14.31
N LYS A 83 -10.06 13.88 -13.91
CA LYS A 83 -10.99 14.63 -14.76
C LYS A 83 -10.71 16.13 -14.62
N ASN A 84 -9.70 16.61 -15.31
CA ASN A 84 -9.60 18.02 -15.70
C ASN A 84 -9.36 18.11 -17.20
#